data_AF-A0A967U179-F1
#
_entry.id   AF-A0A967U179-F1
#
_cell.length_a   1.000
_cell.length_b   1.000
_cell.length_c   1.000
_cell.angle_alpha   90.00
_cell.angle_beta   90.00
_cell.angle_gamma   90.00
#
_symmetry.space_group_name_H-M   'P 1'
#
loop_
_entity.id
_entity.type
_entity.pdbx_description
1 polymer ?
#
loop_
_entity_poly.entity_id
_entity_poly.type
_entity_poly.pdbx_seq_one_letter_code
_entity_poly.pdbx_strand_id
1 'polypeptide(L)'
;FVTIADLFLAAQFPAISKNLGPYVPLIVVNCLILGRQESFTSKNPVGVSTLDTLGMGTGFTWTLVLLGAIRELLGSGSIFQYQILGTWFEPWVIMVLPAGAFITLGFLIAFFNHINKSVAEARCK
;
A
#
# COMPACT_ATOMS: atom_id res chain seq x y z
N PHE A 1 -0.33 -17.60 11.65
CA PHE A 1 -1.51 -17.13 10.89
C PHE A 1 -1.25 -17.12 9.39
N VAL A 2 -0.31 -16.32 8.87
CA VAL A 2 -0.06 -16.20 7.41
C VAL A 2 0.25 -17.55 6.75
N THR A 3 1.01 -18.44 7.39
CA THR A 3 1.28 -19.80 6.89
C THR A 3 0.01 -20.65 6.76
N ILE A 4 -0.93 -20.53 7.69
CA ILE A 4 -2.21 -21.27 7.64
C ILE A 4 -3.07 -20.73 6.49
N ALA A 5 -3.08 -19.41 6.30
CA ALA A 5 -3.78 -18.77 5.19
C ALA A 5 -3.19 -19.19 3.83
N ASP A 6 -1.87 -19.30 3.71
CA ASP A 6 -1.20 -19.77 2.50
C ASP A 6 -1.54 -21.23 2.18
N LEU A 7 -1.54 -22.12 3.19
CA LEU A 7 -1.96 -23.52 3.02
C LEU A 7 -3.43 -23.64 2.58
N PHE A 8 -4.31 -22.78 3.12
CA PHE A 8 -5.71 -22.72 2.71
C PHE A 8 -5.86 -22.27 1.25
N LEU A 9 -5.10 -21.24 0.83
CA LEU A 9 -5.06 -20.77 -0.55
C LEU A 9 -4.47 -21.82 -1.50
N ALA A 10 -3.44 -22.55 -1.08
CA ALA A 10 -2.85 -23.63 -1.87
C ALA A 10 -3.85 -24.77 -2.15
N ALA A 11 -4.73 -25.06 -1.18
CA ALA A 11 -5.75 -26.09 -1.31
C ALA A 11 -6.92 -25.69 -2.24
N GLN A 12 -7.36 -24.43 -2.19
CA GLN A 12 -8.58 -23.99 -2.87
C GLN A 12 -8.32 -23.16 -4.15
N PHE A 13 -7.20 -22.44 -4.23
CA PHE A 13 -6.84 -21.53 -5.32
C PHE A 13 -5.31 -21.56 -5.61
N PRO A 14 -4.80 -22.63 -6.23
CA PRO A 14 -3.36 -22.83 -6.42
C PRO A 14 -2.69 -21.74 -7.29
N ALA A 15 -3.42 -21.17 -8.25
CA ALA A 15 -2.90 -20.08 -9.09
C ALA A 15 -2.63 -18.80 -8.29
N ILE A 16 -3.45 -18.49 -7.29
CA ILE A 16 -3.28 -17.30 -6.45
C ILE A 16 -2.16 -17.54 -5.44
N SER A 17 -2.14 -18.72 -4.81
CA SER A 17 -1.07 -19.10 -3.86
C SER A 17 0.32 -19.03 -4.51
N LYS A 18 0.48 -19.45 -5.77
CA LYS A 18 1.77 -19.35 -6.48
C LYS A 18 2.26 -17.90 -6.67
N ASN A 19 1.36 -16.96 -6.91
CA ASN A 19 1.72 -15.53 -7.04
C ASN A 19 1.97 -14.87 -5.69
N LEU A 20 1.25 -15.29 -4.64
CA LEU A 20 1.36 -14.73 -3.29
C LEU A 20 2.50 -15.33 -2.45
N GLY A 21 2.97 -16.52 -2.80
CA GLY A 21 4.00 -17.26 -2.05
C GLY A 21 5.25 -16.45 -1.69
N PRO A 22 5.86 -15.69 -2.63
CA PRO A 22 7.00 -14.83 -2.31
C PRO A 22 6.67 -13.71 -1.31
N TYR A 23 5.41 -13.26 -1.25
CA TYR A 23 5.00 -12.19 -0.34
C TYR A 23 4.69 -12.69 1.08
N VAL A 24 4.48 -13.99 1.29
CA VAL A 24 4.17 -14.56 2.61
C VAL A 24 5.27 -14.25 3.65
N PRO A 25 6.57 -14.49 3.38
CA PRO A 25 7.63 -14.09 4.31
C PRO A 25 7.70 -12.57 4.51
N LEU A 26 7.50 -11.77 3.45
CA LEU A 26 7.55 -10.30 3.51
C LEU A 26 6.43 -9.71 4.37
N ILE A 27 5.25 -10.33 4.38
CA ILE A 27 4.12 -9.94 5.21
C ILE A 27 4.42 -10.25 6.69
N VAL A 28 5.03 -11.40 6.98
CA VAL A 28 5.35 -11.80 8.37
C VAL A 28 6.40 -10.88 9.00
N VAL A 29 7.39 -10.45 8.24
CA VAL A 29 8.44 -9.52 8.72
C VAL A 29 8.11 -8.06 8.47
N ASN A 30 6.87 -7.75 8.08
CA ASN A 30 6.49 -6.37 7.79
C ASN A 30 6.58 -5.50 9.06
N CYS A 31 7.42 -4.47 9.01
CA CYS A 31 7.71 -3.61 10.14
C CYS A 31 6.51 -2.76 10.61
N LEU A 32 5.58 -2.41 9.71
CA LEU A 32 4.35 -1.70 10.09
C LEU A 32 3.44 -2.60 10.94
N ILE A 33 3.29 -3.85 10.55
CA ILE A 33 2.45 -4.83 11.25
C ILE A 33 3.05 -5.13 12.63
N LEU A 34 4.33 -5.49 12.69
CA LEU A 34 5.01 -5.79 13.95
C LEU A 34 5.02 -4.57 14.89
N GLY A 35 5.37 -3.39 14.37
CA GLY A 35 5.44 -2.17 15.17
C GLY A 35 4.08 -1.74 15.77
N ARG A 36 2.98 -1.93 15.04
CA ARG A 36 1.63 -1.62 15.56
C ARG A 36 1.11 -2.67 16.53
N GLN A 37 1.42 -3.94 16.28
CA GLN A 37 1.10 -5.04 17.18
C GLN A 37 1.79 -4.86 18.54
N GLU A 38 3.08 -4.50 18.54
CA GLU A 38 3.85 -4.29 19.78
C GLU A 38 3.43 -3.03 20.54
N SER A 39 3.14 -1.92 19.83
CA SER A 39 2.85 -0.63 20.48
C SER A 39 1.40 -0.47 20.94
N PHE A 40 0.41 -0.97 20.18
CA PHE A 40 -1.00 -0.72 20.42
C PHE A 40 -1.76 -1.99 20.82
N THR A 41 -1.72 -3.03 19.99
CA THR A 41 -2.54 -4.24 20.20
C THR A 41 -2.15 -5.01 21.46
N SER A 42 -0.87 -5.01 21.85
CA SER A 42 -0.39 -5.72 23.04
C SER A 42 -0.90 -5.14 24.38
N LYS A 43 -1.32 -3.87 24.39
CA LYS A 43 -1.68 -3.13 25.61
C LYS A 43 -3.16 -2.73 25.70
N ASN A 44 -3.94 -2.96 24.64
CA ASN A 44 -5.33 -2.51 24.54
C ASN A 44 -6.31 -3.67 24.37
N PRO A 45 -7.57 -3.53 24.82
CA PRO A 45 -8.57 -4.58 24.69
C PRO A 45 -8.93 -4.82 23.22
N VAL A 46 -9.36 -6.05 22.91
CA VAL A 46 -9.58 -6.55 21.54
C VAL A 46 -10.47 -5.64 20.69
N GLY A 47 -11.48 -5.00 21.27
CA GLY A 47 -12.44 -4.15 20.53
C GLY A 47 -11.85 -2.85 19.96
N VAL A 48 -10.89 -2.22 20.63
CA VAL A 48 -10.20 -1.02 20.09
C VAL A 48 -9.05 -1.42 19.18
N SER A 49 -8.40 -2.54 19.45
CA SER A 49 -7.32 -3.09 18.62
C SER A 49 -7.81 -3.53 17.24
N THR A 50 -9.02 -4.08 17.12
CA THR A 50 -9.63 -4.40 15.82
C THR A 50 -9.92 -3.15 14.99
N LEU A 51 -10.35 -2.04 15.61
CA LEU A 51 -10.58 -0.78 14.90
C LEU A 51 -9.26 -0.15 14.41
N ASP A 52 -8.20 -0.15 15.23
CA ASP A 52 -6.88 0.33 14.81
C ASP A 52 -6.31 -0.50 13.65
N THR A 53 -6.35 -1.83 13.76
CA THR A 53 -5.85 -2.72 12.70
C THR A 53 -6.65 -2.61 11.40
N LEU A 54 -7.98 -2.43 11.46
CA LEU A 54 -8.79 -2.15 10.27
C LEU A 54 -8.44 -0.79 9.65
N GLY A 55 -8.27 0.26 10.47
CA GLY A 55 -7.88 1.58 9.99
C GLY A 55 -6.49 1.60 9.35
N MET A 56 -5.50 0.98 9.98
CA MET A 56 -4.15 0.88 9.46
C MET A 56 -4.08 0.00 8.20
N GLY A 57 -4.81 -1.11 8.18
CA GLY A 57 -4.90 -1.99 7.00
C GLY A 57 -5.51 -1.29 5.79
N THR A 58 -6.66 -0.65 5.98
CA THR A 58 -7.35 0.10 4.91
C THR A 58 -6.50 1.27 4.40
N GLY A 59 -5.88 2.04 5.30
CA GLY A 59 -4.97 3.14 4.92
C GLY A 59 -3.74 2.65 4.14
N PHE A 60 -3.15 1.52 4.54
CA PHE A 60 -2.03 0.93 3.82
C PHE A 60 -2.43 0.48 2.41
N THR A 61 -3.56 -0.20 2.27
CA THR A 61 -4.11 -0.58 0.96
C THR A 61 -4.36 0.65 0.08
N TRP A 62 -4.98 1.70 0.61
CA TRP A 62 -5.25 2.93 -0.14
C TRP A 62 -3.98 3.62 -0.61
N THR A 63 -2.97 3.68 0.26
CA THR A 63 -1.67 4.27 -0.09
C THR A 63 -1.00 3.47 -1.21
N LEU A 64 -0.99 2.13 -1.14
CA LEU A 64 -0.41 1.29 -2.18
C LEU A 64 -1.17 1.37 -3.51
N VAL A 65 -2.50 1.44 -3.48
CA VAL A 65 -3.33 1.60 -4.69
C VAL A 65 -3.05 2.94 -5.36
N LEU A 66 -3.02 4.03 -4.60
CA LEU A 66 -2.71 5.37 -5.14
C LEU A 66 -1.29 5.44 -5.71
N LEU A 67 -0.30 4.93 -4.96
CA LEU A 67 1.08 4.86 -5.45
C LEU A 67 1.19 4.00 -6.71
N GLY A 68 0.52 2.84 -6.73
CA GLY A 68 0.47 1.96 -7.89
C GLY A 68 -0.13 2.64 -9.11
N ALA A 69 -1.27 3.32 -8.94
CA ALA A 69 -1.95 4.02 -10.02
C ALA A 69 -1.10 5.15 -10.62
N ILE A 70 -0.45 5.96 -9.78
CA ILE A 70 0.46 7.02 -10.25
C ILE A 70 1.66 6.41 -11.00
N ARG A 71 2.20 5.29 -10.49
CA ARG A 71 3.36 4.62 -11.11
C ARG A 71 3.02 3.88 -12.39
N GLU A 72 1.83 3.30 -12.50
CA GLU A 72 1.34 2.67 -13.73
C GLU A 72 1.10 3.75 -14.80
N LEU A 73 0.46 4.86 -14.42
CA LEU A 73 0.20 5.98 -15.32
C LEU A 73 1.49 6.59 -15.88
N LEU A 74 2.49 6.83 -15.04
CA LEU A 74 3.76 7.45 -15.44
C LEU A 74 4.76 6.45 -16.04
N GLY A 75 4.67 5.18 -15.67
CA GLY A 75 5.58 4.12 -16.12
C GLY A 75 5.20 3.53 -17.47
N SER A 76 3.93 3.18 -17.69
CA SER A 76 3.45 2.49 -18.90
C SER A 76 2.36 3.25 -19.66
N GLY A 77 1.91 4.40 -19.18
CA GLY A 77 0.83 5.16 -19.82
C GLY A 77 -0.55 4.50 -19.71
N SER A 78 -0.69 3.50 -18.84
CA SER A 78 -1.92 2.74 -18.61
C SER A 78 -2.38 2.89 -17.17
N ILE A 79 -3.67 2.74 -16.92
CA ILE A 79 -4.23 2.59 -15.57
C ILE A 79 -5.04 1.29 -15.56
N PHE A 80 -4.77 0.40 -14.60
CA PHE A 80 -5.46 -0.89 -14.49
C PHE A 80 -5.45 -1.68 -15.81
N GLN A 81 -4.32 -1.68 -16.52
CA GLN A 81 -4.16 -2.33 -17.84
C GLN A 81 -5.03 -1.75 -18.98
N TYR A 82 -5.76 -0.65 -18.75
CA TYR A 82 -6.38 0.13 -19.81
C TYR A 82 -5.42 1.21 -20.28
N GLN A 83 -5.09 1.20 -21.57
CA GLN A 83 -4.17 2.16 -22.18
C GLN A 83 -4.90 3.48 -22.42
N ILE A 84 -4.52 4.52 -21.67
CA ILE A 84 -5.18 5.83 -21.71
C ILE A 84 -4.30 6.84 -22.46
N LEU A 85 -2.97 6.70 -22.37
CA LEU A 85 -2.03 7.48 -23.16
C LEU A 85 -1.72 6.73 -24.47
N GLY A 86 -1.93 7.41 -25.61
CA GLY A 86 -1.67 6.88 -26.94
C GLY A 86 -0.18 6.65 -27.23
N THR A 87 0.13 6.23 -28.46
CA THR A 87 1.46 5.87 -28.98
C THR A 87 2.56 6.95 -28.89
N TRP A 88 2.26 8.11 -28.31
CA TRP A 88 3.13 9.28 -28.18
C TRP A 88 3.85 9.35 -26.83
N PHE A 89 3.50 8.48 -25.89
CA PHE A 89 4.08 8.48 -24.55
C PHE A 89 5.16 7.39 -24.45
N GLU A 90 6.41 7.81 -24.29
CA GLU A 90 7.53 6.90 -24.12
C GLU A 90 7.58 6.46 -22.64
N PRO A 91 7.50 5.15 -22.34
CA PRO A 91 7.48 4.63 -20.97
C PRO A 91 8.66 5.13 -20.13
N TRP A 92 8.40 5.81 -19.01
CA TRP A 92 9.45 6.23 -18.09
C TRP A 92 9.84 5.06 -17.18
N VAL A 93 10.76 4.21 -17.67
CA VAL A 93 11.25 3.00 -16.97
C VAL A 93 11.79 3.30 -15.56
N ILE A 94 12.33 4.50 -15.35
CA ILE A 94 12.81 4.98 -14.04
C ILE A 94 11.71 4.93 -12.96
N MET A 95 10.44 5.08 -13.35
CA MET A 95 9.31 5.07 -12.41
C MET A 95 8.90 3.66 -11.96
N VAL A 96 9.28 2.63 -12.73
CA VAL A 96 9.07 1.21 -12.40
C VAL A 96 10.14 0.73 -11.41
N LEU A 97 11.34 1.30 -11.46
CA LEU A 97 12.40 0.98 -10.51
C LEU A 97 12.08 1.44 -9.07
N PRO A 98 12.76 0.87 -8.05
CA PRO A 98 12.58 1.25 -6.65
C PRO A 98 12.78 2.76 -6.39
N ALA A 99 13.69 3.40 -7.15
CA ALA A 99 13.94 4.83 -7.05
C ALA A 99 12.68 5.68 -7.33
N GLY A 100 11.88 5.31 -8.33
CA GLY A 100 10.60 5.98 -8.64
C GLY A 100 9.56 5.83 -7.52
N ALA A 101 9.59 4.72 -6.78
CA ALA A 101 8.71 4.50 -5.63
C ALA A 101 8.98 5.51 -4.50
N PHE A 102 10.25 5.79 -4.21
CA PHE A 102 10.61 6.75 -3.16
C PHE A 102 10.25 8.19 -3.55
N ILE A 103 10.45 8.57 -4.81
CA ILE A 103 10.09 9.91 -5.31
C ILE A 103 8.58 10.12 -5.24
N THR A 104 7.78 9.17 -5.75
CA THR A 104 6.32 9.24 -5.69
C THR A 104 5.79 9.25 -4.27
N LEU A 105 6.35 8.44 -3.38
CA LEU A 105 6.01 8.47 -1.95
C LEU A 105 6.33 9.84 -1.32
N GLY A 106 7.48 10.42 -1.63
CA GLY A 106 7.87 11.75 -1.13
C GLY A 106 6.89 12.85 -1.56
N PHE A 107 6.50 12.87 -2.84
CA PHE A 107 5.49 13.81 -3.33
C PHE A 107 4.11 13.56 -2.71
N LEU A 108 3.72 12.31 -2.52
CA LEU A 108 2.44 11.97 -1.90
C LEU A 108 2.39 12.44 -0.44
N ILE A 109 3.47 12.24 0.33
CA ILE A 109 3.59 12.76 1.69
C ILE A 109 3.55 14.29 1.70
N ALA A 110 4.26 14.96 0.78
CA ALA A 110 4.24 16.41 0.68
C ALA A 110 2.84 16.96 0.40
N PHE A 111 2.10 16.31 -0.51
CA PHE A 111 0.73 16.67 -0.84
C PHE A 111 -0.22 16.50 0.35
N PHE A 112 -0.19 15.34 1.02
CA PHE A 112 -1.02 15.13 2.20
C PHE A 112 -0.67 16.05 3.35
N ASN A 113 0.63 16.34 3.56
CA ASN A 113 1.05 17.29 4.58
C ASN A 113 0.55 18.71 4.27
N HIS A 114 0.56 19.11 2.99
CA HIS A 114 -0.01 20.39 2.57
C HIS A 114 -1.51 20.46 2.86
N ILE A 115 -2.28 19.43 2.50
CA ILE A 115 -3.71 19.36 2.83
C ILE A 115 -3.93 19.43 4.34
N ASN A 116 -3.18 18.65 5.11
CA ASN A 116 -3.35 18.57 6.56
C ASN A 116 -3.04 19.92 7.23
N LYS A 117 -2.04 20.65 6.71
CA LYS A 117 -1.76 22.02 7.13
C LYS A 117 -2.93 22.96 6.83
N SER A 118 -3.50 22.90 5.63
CA SER A 118 -4.69 23.69 5.27
C SER A 118 -5.91 23.36 6.12
N VAL A 119 -6.11 22.08 6.47
CA VAL A 119 -7.20 21.65 7.38
C VAL A 119 -6.93 22.12 8.82
N ALA A 120 -5.68 22.07 9.29
CA ALA A 120 -5.30 22.57 10.61
C ALA A 120 -5.50 24.09 10.71
N GLU A 121 -5.14 24.84 9.66
CA GLU A 121 -5.38 26.28 9.56
C GLU A 121 -6.88 26.61 9.54
N ALA A 122 -7.70 25.81 8.85
CA ALA A 122 -9.16 25.98 8.84
C ALA A 122 -9.85 25.66 10.18
N ARG A 123 -9.25 24.81 11.02
CA ARG A 123 -9.78 24.44 12.35
C ARG A 123 -9.45 25.47 13.44
N CYS A 124 -8.50 26.36 13.17
CA CYS A 124 -8.06 27.42 14.11
C CYS A 124 -8.85 28.73 13.95
N LYS A 125 -9.85 28.76 13.06
CA LYS A 125 -10.76 29.88 12.82
C LYS A 125 -12.17 29.51 13.25
#